data_AF-A0A258K3R0-F1
#
_entry.id   AF-A0A258K3R0-F1
#
_cell.length_a   1.000
_cell.length_b   1.000
_cell.length_c   1.000
_cell.angle_alpha   90.00
_cell.angle_beta   90.00
_cell.angle_gamma   90.00
#
_symmetry.space_group_name_H-M   'P 1'
#
loop_
_entity.id
_entity.type
_entity.pdbx_description
1 polymer ?
#
loop_
_entity_poly.entity_id
_entity_poly.type
_entity_poly.pdbx_seq_one_letter_code
_entity_poly.pdbx_strand_id
1 'polypeptide(L)'
;MGVELIEQPLPAADDGALASAPRAVPVCADESVHDRAGLAALQDRYDAVNIKLDKTGGLTEALALAEAARAQGFSIMVGCMLASSLAMAPAMLLAQDAAVVDLDGPLLLARDRSPALRYDGALAFPPDPALWG
;
A
#
# COMPACT_ATOMS: atom_id res chain seq x y z
N MET A 1 6.03 -18.90 -13.64
CA MET A 1 5.35 -18.79 -12.33
C MET A 1 4.46 -17.56 -12.41
N GLY A 2 3.20 -17.63 -11.98
CA GLY A 2 2.22 -16.53 -12.08
C GLY A 2 2.12 -15.67 -10.81
N VAL A 3 3.26 -15.40 -10.17
CA VAL A 3 3.34 -14.54 -8.99
C VAL A 3 3.76 -13.15 -9.45
N GLU A 4 3.01 -12.12 -9.06
CA GLU A 4 3.22 -10.74 -9.53
C GLU A 4 4.11 -9.91 -8.58
N LEU A 5 4.06 -10.17 -7.27
CA LEU A 5 4.75 -9.39 -6.26
C LEU A 5 5.04 -10.26 -5.02
N ILE A 6 6.19 -10.04 -4.38
CA ILE A 6 6.51 -10.59 -3.05
C ILE A 6 6.63 -9.43 -2.07
N GLU A 7 5.79 -9.41 -1.04
CA GLU A 7 5.78 -8.35 -0.03
C GLU A 7 6.60 -8.76 1.19
N GLN A 8 7.49 -7.85 1.63
CA GLN A 8 8.32 -7.94 2.83
C GLN A 8 8.81 -9.37 3.18
N PRO A 9 9.63 -10.01 2.34
CA PRO A 9 10.06 -11.39 2.56
C PRO A 9 10.97 -11.58 3.78
N LEU A 10 11.61 -10.50 4.26
CA LEU A 10 12.53 -10.50 5.39
C LEU A 10 12.13 -9.45 6.44
N PRO A 11 12.46 -9.65 7.73
CA PRO A 11 12.21 -8.65 8.76
C PRO A 11 12.84 -7.30 8.41
N ALA A 12 12.14 -6.19 8.67
CA ALA A 12 12.63 -4.85 8.31
C ALA A 12 13.98 -4.46 8.93
N ALA A 13 14.33 -5.05 10.08
CA ALA A 13 15.62 -4.85 10.74
C ALA A 13 16.73 -5.79 10.23
N ASP A 14 16.41 -6.75 9.36
CA ASP A 14 17.31 -7.81 8.88
C ASP A 14 16.98 -8.22 7.43
N ASP A 15 16.81 -7.24 6.55
CA ASP A 15 16.48 -7.39 5.13
C ASP A 15 17.68 -7.04 4.21
N GLY A 16 18.87 -6.85 4.78
CA GLY A 16 20.09 -6.49 4.05
C GLY A 16 20.49 -7.51 2.97
N ALA A 17 20.11 -8.78 3.15
CA ALA A 17 20.38 -9.82 2.16
C ALA A 17 19.69 -9.55 0.80
N LEU A 18 18.59 -8.79 0.78
CA LEU A 18 17.86 -8.48 -0.46
C LEU A 18 18.69 -7.67 -1.46
N ALA A 19 19.67 -6.90 -1.00
CA ALA A 19 20.51 -6.06 -1.86
C ALA A 19 21.33 -6.87 -2.89
N SER A 20 21.60 -8.14 -2.58
CA SER A 20 22.39 -9.04 -3.44
C SER A 20 21.61 -10.27 -3.92
N ALA A 21 20.38 -10.45 -3.45
CA ALA A 21 19.56 -11.59 -3.82
C ALA A 21 19.08 -11.46 -5.28
N PRO A 22 19.16 -12.53 -6.09
CA PRO A 22 18.55 -12.53 -7.41
C PRO A 22 17.03 -12.43 -7.28
N ARG A 23 16.43 -11.44 -7.94
CA ARG A 23 14.99 -11.18 -7.89
C ARG A 23 14.32 -11.62 -9.20
N ALA A 24 13.64 -12.77 -9.16
CA ALA A 24 12.82 -13.26 -10.28
C ALA A 24 11.39 -12.69 -10.29
N VAL A 25 10.94 -12.17 -9.14
CA VAL A 25 9.66 -11.48 -8.92
C VAL A 25 9.98 -10.18 -8.19
N PRO A 26 9.30 -9.05 -8.50
CA PRO A 26 9.49 -7.80 -7.78
C PRO A 26 9.27 -7.95 -6.28
N VAL A 27 10.08 -7.26 -5.47
CA VAL A 27 9.97 -7.25 -4.01
C VAL A 27 9.43 -5.90 -3.53
N CYS A 28 8.37 -5.94 -2.72
CA CYS A 28 7.69 -4.77 -2.18
C CYS A 28 8.06 -4.57 -0.71
N ALA A 29 8.46 -3.35 -0.33
CA ALA A 29 8.63 -2.98 1.08
C ALA A 29 7.27 -2.66 1.70
N ASP A 30 6.95 -3.26 2.84
CA ASP A 30 5.83 -2.86 3.70
C ASP A 30 6.37 -2.38 5.05
N GLU A 31 6.78 -3.27 5.94
CA GLU A 31 7.35 -2.92 7.24
C GLU A 31 8.64 -2.09 7.12
N SER A 32 9.40 -2.20 6.03
CA SER A 32 10.61 -1.39 5.81
C SER A 32 10.32 0.05 5.36
N VAL A 33 9.07 0.44 5.07
CA VAL A 33 8.71 1.79 4.60
C VAL A 33 7.50 2.35 5.35
N HIS A 34 7.65 3.54 5.93
CA HIS A 34 6.57 4.20 6.69
C HIS A 34 6.24 5.59 6.15
N ASP A 35 7.26 6.38 5.84
CA ASP A 35 7.17 7.74 5.35
C ASP A 35 8.28 8.03 4.32
N ARG A 36 8.36 9.27 3.84
CA ARG A 36 9.39 9.68 2.87
C ARG A 36 10.82 9.57 3.38
N ALA A 37 11.05 9.64 4.70
CA ALA A 37 12.40 9.61 5.27
C ALA A 37 13.05 8.24 5.10
N GLY A 38 12.25 7.16 5.08
CA GLY A 38 12.72 5.80 4.88
C GLY A 38 13.09 5.45 3.43
N LEU A 39 12.56 6.16 2.43
CA LEU A 39 12.64 5.73 1.02
C LEU A 39 14.07 5.55 0.50
N ALA A 40 14.96 6.50 0.80
CA ALA A 40 16.31 6.50 0.23
C ALA A 40 17.11 5.25 0.59
N ALA A 41 16.81 4.64 1.75
CA ALA A 41 17.48 3.43 2.21
C ALA A 41 17.03 2.17 1.45
N LEU A 42 15.97 2.22 0.65
CA LEU A 42 15.32 1.01 0.09
C LEU A 42 15.77 0.65 -1.32
N GLN A 43 16.43 1.57 -2.05
CA GLN A 43 16.67 1.46 -3.49
C GLN A 43 17.47 0.21 -3.90
N ASP A 44 18.35 -0.28 -3.04
CA ASP A 44 19.15 -1.48 -3.30
C ASP A 44 18.39 -2.78 -3.04
N ARG A 45 17.36 -2.75 -2.18
CA ARG A 45 16.67 -3.93 -1.65
C ARG A 45 15.27 -4.16 -2.25
N TYR A 46 14.58 -3.12 -2.71
CA TYR A 46 13.16 -3.18 -3.06
C TYR A 46 12.87 -2.60 -4.45
N ASP A 47 11.82 -3.12 -5.10
CA ASP A 47 11.31 -2.69 -6.41
C ASP A 47 10.01 -1.90 -6.30
N ALA A 48 9.27 -2.12 -5.21
CA ALA A 48 7.98 -1.50 -4.94
C ALA A 48 7.86 -1.08 -3.47
N VAL A 49 6.92 -0.18 -3.18
CA VAL A 49 6.56 0.21 -1.82
C VAL A 49 5.06 0.06 -1.60
N ASN A 50 4.68 -0.53 -0.47
CA ASN A 50 3.30 -0.58 0.00
C ASN A 50 3.02 0.63 0.88
N ILE A 51 2.20 1.56 0.37
CA ILE A 51 1.81 2.77 1.10
C ILE A 51 0.49 2.50 1.82
N LYS A 52 0.53 2.63 3.14
CA LYS A 52 -0.64 2.48 4.03
C LYS A 52 -0.83 3.77 4.82
N LEU A 53 -2.05 4.27 4.90
CA LEU A 53 -2.34 5.52 5.61
C LEU A 53 -1.98 5.45 7.11
N ASP A 54 -2.11 4.27 7.71
CA ASP A 54 -1.73 4.04 9.10
C ASP A 54 -0.22 4.20 9.35
N LYS A 55 0.62 3.88 8.35
CA LYS A 55 2.08 4.04 8.44
C LYS A 55 2.51 5.49 8.20
N THR A 56 1.86 6.15 7.24
CA THR A 56 2.18 7.53 6.87
C THR A 56 1.58 8.55 7.85
N GLY A 57 0.68 8.13 8.74
CA GLY A 57 -0.04 9.03 9.62
C GLY A 57 -1.09 9.89 8.88
N GLY A 58 -1.60 9.41 7.74
CA GLY A 58 -2.68 10.05 7.00
C GLY A 58 -2.41 10.29 5.51
N LEU A 59 -3.44 10.81 4.82
CA LEU A 59 -3.46 10.98 3.37
C LEU A 59 -2.41 11.98 2.85
N THR A 60 -2.14 13.06 3.60
CA THR A 60 -1.19 14.10 3.16
C THR A 60 0.22 13.56 2.98
N GLU A 61 0.75 12.84 3.97
CA GLU A 61 2.07 12.22 3.86
C GLU A 61 2.06 11.05 2.86
N ALA A 62 0.95 10.31 2.75
CA ALA A 62 0.83 9.24 1.77
C ALA A 62 0.94 9.71 0.32
N LEU A 63 0.29 10.83 -0.03
CA LEU A 63 0.41 11.43 -1.36
C LEU A 63 1.85 11.89 -1.63
N ALA A 64 2.49 12.52 -0.64
CA ALA A 64 3.86 12.96 -0.77
C ALA A 64 4.84 11.78 -0.88
N LEU A 65 4.60 10.69 -0.14
CA LEU A 65 5.36 9.44 -0.22
C LEU A 65 5.24 8.81 -1.60
N ALA A 66 4.03 8.71 -2.16
CA ALA A 66 3.83 8.15 -3.50
C ALA A 66 4.54 8.97 -4.58
N GLU A 67 4.48 10.30 -4.50
CA GLU A 67 5.24 11.16 -5.42
C GLU A 67 6.75 10.92 -5.32
N ALA A 68 7.30 10.93 -4.10
CA ALA A 68 8.73 10.71 -3.88
C ALA A 68 9.19 9.30 -4.29
N ALA A 69 8.36 8.27 -4.05
CA ALA A 69 8.65 6.89 -4.40
C ALA A 69 8.68 6.72 -5.93
N ARG A 70 7.70 7.28 -6.65
CA ARG A 70 7.68 7.28 -8.12
C ARG A 70 8.88 8.02 -8.71
N ALA A 71 9.24 9.16 -8.14
CA ALA A 71 10.43 9.91 -8.57
C ALA A 71 11.74 9.11 -8.40
N GLN A 72 11.76 8.14 -7.48
CA GLN A 72 12.88 7.21 -7.26
C GLN A 72 12.75 5.89 -8.05
N GLY A 73 11.69 5.74 -8.84
CA GLY A 73 11.48 4.57 -9.70
C GLY A 73 10.80 3.38 -9.03
N PHE A 74 10.29 3.51 -7.80
CA PHE A 74 9.52 2.44 -7.17
C PHE A 74 8.15 2.28 -7.83
N SER A 75 7.72 1.02 -7.99
CA SER A 75 6.31 0.73 -8.23
C SER A 75 5.49 0.98 -6.95
N ILE A 76 4.24 1.41 -7.10
CA ILE A 76 3.37 1.74 -5.97
C ILE A 76 2.35 0.63 -5.76
N MET A 77 2.34 0.09 -4.55
CA MET A 77 1.23 -0.65 -3.99
C MET A 77 0.52 0.25 -2.97
N VAL A 78 -0.81 0.24 -2.97
CA VAL A 78 -1.61 0.93 -1.93
C VAL A 78 -2.33 -0.13 -1.12
N GLY A 79 -1.91 -0.27 0.12
CA GLY A 79 -2.44 -1.26 1.04
C GLY A 79 -3.24 -0.65 2.18
N CYS A 80 -3.71 -1.53 3.06
CA CYS A 80 -4.39 -1.13 4.27
C CYS A 80 -3.99 -1.98 5.48
N MET A 81 -4.44 -1.54 6.65
CA MET A 81 -4.63 -2.43 7.80
C MET A 81 -6.01 -3.09 7.71
N LEU A 82 -6.23 -4.16 8.47
CA LEU A 82 -7.56 -4.75 8.64
C LEU A 82 -8.51 -3.74 9.34
N ALA A 83 -9.23 -2.96 8.54
CA ALA A 83 -10.03 -1.83 8.99
C ALA A 83 -11.30 -1.63 8.15
N SER A 84 -12.22 -0.81 8.67
CA SER A 84 -13.52 -0.52 8.05
C SER A 84 -13.42 0.30 6.75
N SER A 85 -14.53 0.41 6.01
CA SER A 85 -14.62 1.23 4.78
C SER A 85 -14.19 2.69 4.97
N LEU A 86 -14.35 3.24 6.18
CA LEU A 86 -13.90 4.60 6.49
C LEU A 86 -12.38 4.78 6.34
N ALA A 87 -11.59 3.75 6.65
CA ALA A 87 -10.13 3.80 6.50
C ALA A 87 -9.72 3.63 5.02
N MET A 88 -10.46 2.82 4.27
CA MET A 88 -10.22 2.61 2.83
C MET A 88 -10.56 3.84 1.99
N ALA A 89 -11.59 4.59 2.36
CA ALA A 89 -12.12 5.72 1.60
C ALA A 89 -11.05 6.74 1.16
N PRO A 90 -10.22 7.33 2.05
CA PRO A 90 -9.11 8.19 1.64
C PRO A 90 -8.03 7.47 0.83
N ALA A 91 -7.77 6.19 1.12
CA ALA A 91 -6.75 5.41 0.42
C ALA A 91 -7.12 5.17 -1.07
N MET A 92 -8.41 5.19 -1.42
CA MET A 92 -8.86 5.09 -2.82
C MET A 92 -8.35 6.24 -3.71
N LEU A 93 -8.10 7.42 -3.14
CA LEU A 93 -7.52 8.54 -3.88
C LEU A 93 -6.07 8.23 -4.28
N LEU A 94 -5.31 7.60 -3.39
CA LEU A 94 -3.95 7.15 -3.66
C LEU A 94 -3.91 5.98 -4.65
N ALA A 95 -4.89 5.09 -4.55
CA ALA A 95 -4.99 3.87 -5.35
C ALA A 95 -5.15 4.12 -6.86
N GLN A 96 -5.55 5.33 -7.29
CA GLN A 96 -5.78 5.64 -8.71
C GLN A 96 -4.53 5.49 -9.59
N ASP A 97 -3.35 5.67 -9.00
CA ASP A 97 -2.06 5.57 -9.70
C ASP A 97 -1.23 4.36 -9.25
N ALA A 98 -1.83 3.42 -8.51
CA ALA A 98 -1.13 2.26 -7.97
C ALA A 98 -1.09 1.12 -8.99
N ALA A 99 0.01 0.37 -9.02
CA ALA A 99 0.11 -0.85 -9.80
C ALA A 99 -0.64 -2.01 -9.15
N VAL A 100 -0.70 -2.02 -7.81
CA VAL A 100 -1.41 -3.01 -7.00
C VAL A 100 -2.20 -2.29 -5.91
N VAL A 101 -3.43 -2.73 -5.67
CA VAL A 101 -4.32 -2.16 -4.64
C VAL A 101 -4.79 -3.28 -3.73
N ASP A 102 -4.52 -3.12 -2.43
CA ASP A 102 -4.90 -4.01 -1.34
C ASP A 102 -5.74 -3.22 -0.32
N LEU A 103 -7.00 -2.97 -0.69
CA LEU A 103 -7.98 -2.26 0.13
C LEU A 103 -9.15 -3.18 0.48
N ASP A 104 -8.84 -4.40 0.93
CA ASP A 104 -9.82 -5.45 1.17
C ASP A 104 -10.30 -5.54 2.63
N GLY A 105 -9.75 -4.70 3.53
CA GLY A 105 -10.08 -4.68 4.96
C GLY A 105 -11.58 -4.86 5.26
N PRO A 106 -12.50 -4.11 4.61
CA PRO A 106 -13.94 -4.26 4.81
C PRO A 106 -14.50 -5.64 4.47
N LEU A 107 -13.96 -6.30 3.44
CA LEU A 107 -14.38 -7.63 2.99
C LEU A 107 -14.02 -8.72 4.00
N LEU A 108 -13.00 -8.46 4.82
CA LEU A 108 -12.52 -9.36 5.87
C LEU A 108 -13.25 -9.15 7.22
N LEU A 109 -14.06 -8.11 7.35
CA LEU A 109 -14.85 -7.84 8.55
C LEU A 109 -16.20 -8.59 8.52
N ALA A 110 -16.60 -9.17 9.66
CA ALA A 110 -17.94 -9.75 9.82
C ALA A 110 -19.05 -8.70 9.72
N ARG A 111 -18.74 -7.43 10.00
CA ARG A 111 -19.63 -6.28 9.87
C ARG A 111 -18.82 -5.01 9.65
N ASP A 112 -19.08 -4.34 8.53
CA ASP A 112 -18.52 -3.02 8.22
C ASP A 112 -19.50 -1.88 8.60
N ARG A 113 -19.13 -0.63 8.31
CA ARG A 113 -19.95 0.57 8.53
C ARG A 113 -21.22 0.59 7.64
N SER A 114 -22.12 1.52 7.97
CA SER A 114 -23.26 1.87 7.14
C SER A 114 -23.47 3.39 7.21
N PRO A 115 -23.27 4.15 6.12
CA PRO A 115 -22.83 3.69 4.79
C PRO A 115 -21.40 3.11 4.80
N ALA A 116 -21.07 2.33 3.77
CA ALA A 116 -19.76 1.70 3.53
C ALA A 116 -19.36 1.87 2.06
N LEU A 117 -18.11 1.56 1.72
CA LEU A 117 -17.70 1.43 0.34
C LEU A 117 -18.48 0.31 -0.34
N ARG A 118 -18.82 0.52 -1.61
CA ARG A 118 -19.42 -0.51 -2.42
C ARG A 118 -18.31 -1.36 -3.04
N TYR A 119 -18.46 -2.68 -2.94
CA TYR A 119 -17.64 -3.67 -3.64
C TYR A 119 -18.52 -4.49 -4.58
N ASP A 120 -18.03 -4.76 -5.78
CA ASP A 120 -18.61 -5.73 -6.73
C ASP A 120 -17.53 -6.75 -7.10
N GLY A 121 -17.54 -7.90 -6.42
CA GLY A 121 -16.38 -8.79 -6.38
C GLY A 121 -15.16 -8.06 -5.83
N ALA A 122 -14.06 -8.03 -6.60
CA ALA A 122 -12.83 -7.31 -6.25
C ALA A 122 -12.84 -5.83 -6.67
N LEU A 123 -13.88 -5.36 -7.36
CA LEU A 123 -13.97 -3.97 -7.79
C LEU A 123 -14.54 -3.09 -6.67
N ALA A 124 -13.72 -2.21 -6.12
CA ALA A 124 -14.12 -1.18 -5.16
C ALA A 124 -14.57 0.11 -5.88
N PHE A 125 -15.62 0.76 -5.39
CA PHE A 125 -16.13 2.03 -5.93
C PHE A 125 -15.81 3.21 -5.02
N PRO A 126 -15.62 4.43 -5.56
CA PRO A 126 -15.30 5.62 -4.78
C PRO A 126 -16.27 5.86 -3.61
N PRO A 127 -15.80 6.45 -2.49
CA PRO A 127 -16.65 6.71 -1.34
C PRO A 127 -17.77 7.70 -1.66
N ASP A 128 -18.92 7.47 -1.03
CA ASP A 128 -20.00 8.46 -0.95
C ASP A 128 -19.63 9.52 0.12
N PRO A 129 -19.95 10.81 -0.07
CA PRO A 129 -19.71 11.85 0.94
C PRO A 129 -20.34 11.56 2.31
N ALA A 130 -21.41 10.77 2.36
CA ALA A 130 -22.02 10.33 3.61
C ALA A 130 -21.12 9.34 4.39
N LEU A 131 -20.17 8.68 3.73
CA LEU A 131 -19.11 7.89 4.38
C LEU A 131 -17.91 8.77 4.70
N TRP A 132 -17.30 9.39 3.68
CA TRP A 132 -16.09 10.20 3.81
C TRP A 132 -15.80 10.96 2.51
N GLY A 133 -15.38 12.23 2.62
CA GLY A 133 -15.11 13.13 1.48
C GLY A 133 -16.36 13.85 1.01
#